data_AF-A0A848UYG6-F1
#
_entry.id   AF-A0A848UYG6-F1
#
_cell.length_a   1.000
_cell.length_b   1.000
_cell.length_c   1.000
_cell.angle_alpha   90.00
_cell.angle_beta   90.00
_cell.angle_gamma   90.00
#
_symmetry.space_group_name_H-M   'P 1'
#
loop_
_entity.id
_entity.type
_entity.pdbx_description
1 polymer ?
#
loop_
_entity_poly.entity_id
_entity_poly.type
_entity_poly.pdbx_seq_one_letter_code
_entity_poly.pdbx_strand_id
1 'polypeptide(L)'
;MIPFAAFTFFFQTSSQAQCGYGGVYMGDMTPGAVGQTTELLNWVWGGEQYSLNAQAGCTYTISTCGGGWDTQITVFDPALLVAAYNDDACGLQSSVTFTALTTGTYTIQINQWFCGSNFTNLPYFGVTWDSCAGGCSLSFACNYDPASTDNSNCCFQNCVSFQMLDSFGDGWNGAT
;
A
#
# COMPACT_ATOMS: atom_id res chain seq x y z
N MET A 1 -11.07 52.50 18.47
CA MET A 1 -10.48 51.61 17.43
C MET A 1 -9.83 50.45 18.16
N ILE A 2 -10.59 49.37 18.40
CA ILE A 2 -10.10 48.20 19.16
C ILE A 2 -9.74 47.15 18.10
N PRO A 3 -8.49 46.65 18.01
CA PRO A 3 -8.19 45.61 17.05
C PRO A 3 -8.83 44.30 17.54
N PHE A 4 -9.74 43.75 16.76
CA PHE A 4 -10.18 42.37 16.89
C PHE A 4 -8.98 41.47 16.57
N ALA A 5 -8.41 40.85 17.59
CA ALA A 5 -7.46 39.76 17.40
C ALA A 5 -8.24 38.56 16.82
N ALA A 6 -7.99 38.23 15.56
CA ALA A 6 -8.45 36.98 14.98
C ALA A 6 -7.66 35.83 15.64
N PHE A 7 -8.28 35.18 16.61
CA PHE A 7 -7.77 33.95 17.21
C PHE A 7 -8.07 32.82 16.24
N THR A 8 -7.11 32.45 15.41
CA THR A 8 -7.23 31.30 14.50
C THR A 8 -7.30 30.04 15.35
N PHE A 9 -8.50 29.49 15.50
CA PHE A 9 -8.71 28.15 16.05
C PHE A 9 -8.10 27.14 15.06
N PHE A 10 -7.01 26.50 15.44
CA PHE A 10 -6.59 25.26 14.79
C PHE A 10 -7.64 24.20 15.15
N PHE A 11 -8.49 23.85 14.19
CA PHE A 11 -9.22 22.59 14.25
C PHE A 11 -8.21 21.46 14.04
N GLN A 12 -7.64 20.92 15.12
CA GLN A 12 -7.03 19.59 15.06
C GLN A 12 -8.17 18.56 15.04
N THR A 13 -8.56 18.13 13.83
CA THR A 13 -9.41 16.96 13.65
C THR A 13 -8.55 15.70 13.79
N SER A 14 -8.26 15.27 15.01
CA SER A 14 -7.77 13.92 15.24
C SER A 14 -8.97 12.97 15.34
N SER A 15 -9.51 12.53 14.20
CA SER A 15 -10.37 11.34 14.19
C SER A 15 -9.45 10.12 14.31
N GLN A 16 -9.17 9.68 15.53
CA GLN A 16 -8.22 8.59 15.77
C GLN A 16 -8.86 7.24 15.42
N ALA A 17 -8.45 6.67 14.28
CA ALA A 17 -8.61 5.25 13.94
C ALA A 17 -7.26 4.60 13.50
N GLN A 18 -6.20 5.40 13.40
CA GLN A 18 -4.83 5.01 13.08
C GLN A 18 -3.90 5.22 14.28
N CYS A 19 -2.88 4.37 14.41
CA CYS A 19 -1.89 4.53 15.47
C CYS A 19 -0.88 5.61 15.13
N GLY A 20 -0.40 6.32 16.16
CA GLY A 20 0.75 7.19 15.99
C GLY A 20 1.99 6.38 15.64
N TYR A 21 2.88 6.95 14.84
CA TYR A 21 4.15 6.31 14.48
C TYR A 21 4.93 5.96 15.75
N GLY A 22 5.22 4.68 15.92
CA GLY A 22 5.95 4.15 17.08
C GLY A 22 6.05 2.63 17.05
N GLY A 23 6.87 2.07 17.94
CA GLY A 23 7.13 0.63 18.00
C GLY A 23 8.59 0.29 17.72
N VAL A 24 8.86 -1.00 17.54
CA VAL A 24 10.21 -1.54 17.34
C VAL A 24 10.31 -2.18 15.96
N TYR A 25 11.31 -1.78 15.18
CA TYR A 25 11.57 -2.33 13.85
C TYR A 25 12.10 -3.77 13.93
N MET A 26 11.44 -4.68 13.22
CA MET A 26 11.74 -6.12 13.26
C MET A 26 12.22 -6.71 11.94
N GLY A 27 11.95 -6.07 10.79
CA GLY A 27 12.47 -6.57 9.52
C GLY A 27 11.75 -6.06 8.28
N ASP A 28 12.12 -6.64 7.14
CA ASP A 28 11.56 -6.33 5.84
C ASP A 28 10.52 -7.35 5.39
N MET A 29 9.42 -6.85 4.84
CA MET A 29 8.29 -7.64 4.34
C MET A 29 8.03 -7.37 2.86
N THR A 30 9.03 -6.89 2.11
CA THR A 30 8.88 -6.60 0.68
C THR A 30 8.65 -7.90 -0.09
N PRO A 31 7.54 -8.06 -0.84
CA PRO A 31 7.34 -9.21 -1.71
C PRO A 31 8.32 -9.19 -2.89
N GLY A 32 8.78 -10.36 -3.31
CA GLY A 32 9.79 -10.46 -4.37
C GLY A 32 9.30 -10.08 -5.77
N ALA A 33 7.99 -10.17 -6.05
CA ALA A 33 7.38 -9.85 -7.34
C ALA A 33 5.86 -9.64 -7.21
N VAL A 34 5.21 -9.16 -8.28
CA VAL A 34 3.75 -9.06 -8.37
C VAL A 34 3.12 -10.46 -8.25
N GLY A 35 2.03 -10.56 -7.51
CA GLY A 35 1.32 -11.80 -7.18
C GLY A 35 2.02 -12.67 -6.13
N GLN A 36 3.16 -12.22 -5.58
CA GLN A 36 3.84 -12.91 -4.47
C GLN A 36 3.45 -12.30 -3.13
N THR A 37 3.54 -13.13 -2.09
CA THR A 37 3.33 -12.76 -0.70
C THR A 37 4.61 -13.06 0.09
N THR A 38 5.07 -12.08 0.85
CA THR A 38 6.02 -12.33 1.95
C THR A 38 5.21 -12.49 3.23
N GLU A 39 5.45 -13.57 3.96
CA GLU A 39 4.70 -13.88 5.18
C GLU A 39 5.61 -14.24 6.35
N LEU A 40 5.15 -13.91 7.55
CA LEU A 40 5.70 -14.39 8.81
C LEU A 40 4.63 -15.21 9.52
N LEU A 41 5.03 -16.42 9.93
CA LEU A 41 4.18 -17.35 10.67
C LEU A 41 4.69 -17.41 12.11
N ASN A 42 3.96 -16.79 13.03
CA ASN A 42 4.39 -16.53 14.42
C ASN A 42 5.56 -15.51 14.49
N TRP A 43 5.97 -15.17 15.72
CA TRP A 43 7.06 -14.19 15.99
C TRP A 43 6.76 -12.77 15.51
N VAL A 44 5.48 -12.43 15.51
CA VAL A 44 4.97 -11.08 15.25
C VAL A 44 4.12 -10.67 16.46
N TRP A 45 4.38 -9.50 17.00
CA TRP A 45 3.77 -8.93 18.20
C TRP A 45 3.15 -7.56 17.90
N GLY A 46 2.15 -7.19 18.69
CA GLY A 46 1.63 -5.82 18.67
C GLY A 46 2.69 -4.85 19.21
N GLY A 47 2.87 -3.72 18.54
CA GLY A 47 3.91 -2.73 18.80
C GLY A 47 5.16 -2.88 17.92
N GLU A 48 5.12 -3.72 16.89
CA GLU A 48 6.23 -3.94 15.96
C GLU A 48 6.05 -3.18 14.65
N GLN A 49 7.18 -2.94 13.98
CA GLN A 49 7.27 -2.26 12.70
C GLN A 49 8.03 -3.12 11.68
N TYR A 50 7.59 -3.05 10.43
CA TYR A 50 8.22 -3.72 9.30
C TYR A 50 8.36 -2.77 8.12
N SER A 51 9.40 -2.95 7.31
CA SER A 51 9.57 -2.18 6.08
C SER A 51 8.88 -2.86 4.90
N LEU A 52 8.41 -2.02 3.98
CA LEU A 52 7.96 -2.41 2.65
C LEU A 52 8.59 -1.45 1.64
N ASN A 53 9.46 -1.96 0.76
CA ASN A 53 9.97 -1.18 -0.36
C ASN A 53 8.93 -1.19 -1.48
N ALA A 54 8.08 -0.17 -1.49
CA ALA A 54 6.99 -0.04 -2.45
C ALA A 54 7.39 0.83 -3.64
N GLN A 55 6.79 0.52 -4.80
CA GLN A 55 6.94 1.31 -6.02
C GLN A 55 5.69 2.18 -6.25
N ALA A 56 5.90 3.43 -6.67
CA ALA A 56 4.82 4.34 -7.04
C ALA A 56 3.89 3.71 -8.09
N GLY A 57 2.58 3.81 -7.87
CA GLY A 57 1.55 3.21 -8.73
C GLY A 57 1.24 1.75 -8.40
N CYS A 58 2.01 1.08 -7.54
CA CYS A 58 1.75 -0.31 -7.19
C CYS A 58 0.83 -0.46 -5.99
N THR A 59 -0.02 -1.50 -6.04
CA THR A 59 -0.97 -1.86 -4.98
C THR A 59 -0.41 -2.98 -4.13
N TYR A 60 -0.50 -2.80 -2.81
CA TYR A 60 -0.08 -3.79 -1.83
C TYR A 60 -1.20 -4.05 -0.84
N THR A 61 -1.37 -5.32 -0.47
CA THR A 61 -2.29 -5.76 0.57
C THR A 61 -1.49 -6.24 1.77
N ILE A 62 -1.73 -5.64 2.92
CA ILE A 62 -1.23 -6.12 4.20
C ILE A 62 -2.37 -6.79 4.95
N SER A 63 -2.14 -8.01 5.44
CA SER A 63 -3.16 -8.79 6.15
C SER A 63 -2.61 -9.43 7.40
N THR A 64 -3.43 -9.40 8.44
CA THR A 64 -3.27 -10.18 9.68
C THR A 64 -4.44 -11.15 9.88
N CYS A 65 -5.28 -11.33 8.85
CA CYS A 65 -6.44 -12.21 8.89
C CYS A 65 -6.05 -13.67 9.15
N GLY A 66 -6.82 -14.35 10.00
CA GLY A 66 -6.41 -15.64 10.58
C GLY A 66 -5.51 -15.50 11.81
N GLY A 67 -5.34 -14.26 12.30
CA GLY A 67 -4.63 -13.94 13.54
C GLY A 67 -5.36 -14.40 14.81
N GLY A 68 -4.66 -14.30 15.94
CA GLY A 68 -5.14 -14.81 17.24
C GLY A 68 -5.65 -13.75 18.21
N TRP A 69 -5.61 -12.47 17.84
CA TRP A 69 -5.98 -11.35 18.71
C TRP A 69 -6.46 -10.16 17.88
N ASP A 70 -6.98 -9.14 18.57
CA ASP A 70 -7.61 -7.95 17.98
C ASP A 70 -6.55 -6.99 17.39
N THR A 71 -6.31 -7.07 16.07
CA THR A 71 -5.19 -6.39 15.41
C THR A 71 -5.57 -5.01 14.88
N GLN A 72 -4.57 -4.17 14.68
CA GLN A 72 -4.68 -2.87 14.03
C GLN A 72 -3.44 -2.62 13.18
N ILE A 73 -3.64 -2.33 11.90
CA ILE A 73 -2.57 -1.98 10.94
C ILE A 73 -2.58 -0.48 10.69
N THR A 74 -1.40 0.14 10.74
CA THR A 74 -1.17 1.50 10.21
C THR A 74 0.03 1.47 9.26
N VAL A 75 -0.14 1.98 8.05
CA VAL A 75 0.91 2.10 7.05
C VAL A 75 1.33 3.55 6.96
N PHE A 76 2.63 3.81 7.08
CA PHE A 76 3.21 5.13 6.88
C PHE A 76 3.98 5.16 5.56
N ASP A 77 3.85 6.26 4.83
CA ASP A 77 4.64 6.56 3.64
C ASP A 77 6.09 6.95 4.00
N PRO A 78 6.97 7.16 3.00
CA PRO A 78 8.35 7.58 3.26
C PRO A 78 8.51 8.93 3.98
N ALA A 79 7.46 9.74 4.04
CA ALA A 79 7.41 11.00 4.77
C ALA A 79 6.79 10.86 6.18
N LEU A 80 6.53 9.61 6.62
CA LEU A 80 5.87 9.25 7.88
C LEU A 80 4.44 9.78 8.00
N LEU A 81 3.77 10.02 6.88
CA LEU A 81 2.35 10.30 6.82
C LEU A 81 1.59 9.00 6.65
N VAL A 82 0.40 8.92 7.21
CA VAL A 82 -0.42 7.71 7.15
C VAL A 82 -0.91 7.51 5.71
N ALA A 83 -0.44 6.44 5.08
CA ALA A 83 -0.84 6.01 3.75
C ALA A 83 -2.12 5.16 3.78
N ALA A 84 -2.27 4.31 4.81
CA ALA A 84 -3.42 3.42 4.95
C ALA A 84 -3.57 2.94 6.40
N TYR A 85 -4.77 2.49 6.78
CA TYR A 85 -5.02 1.86 8.08
C TYR A 85 -6.22 0.92 8.03
N ASN A 86 -6.29 -0.03 8.95
CA ASN A 86 -7.47 -0.85 9.22
C ASN A 86 -7.35 -1.55 10.59
N ASP A 87 -8.48 -1.82 11.26
CA ASP A 87 -8.60 -2.56 12.52
C ASP A 87 -9.45 -3.86 12.38
N ASP A 88 -10.60 -3.85 11.72
CA ASP A 88 -11.55 -5.00 11.77
C ASP A 88 -11.99 -5.57 10.39
N ALA A 89 -11.11 -5.65 9.38
CA ALA A 89 -11.51 -6.12 8.04
C ALA A 89 -11.98 -7.60 7.97
N CYS A 90 -11.60 -8.46 8.90
CA CYS A 90 -11.92 -9.90 8.87
C CYS A 90 -12.43 -10.44 10.21
N GLY A 91 -13.25 -9.65 10.89
CA GLY A 91 -13.65 -9.89 12.28
C GLY A 91 -12.80 -9.01 13.17
N LEU A 92 -12.06 -9.61 14.11
CA LEU A 92 -11.14 -8.89 15.00
C LEU A 92 -9.77 -8.61 14.37
N GLN A 93 -9.52 -9.08 13.15
CA GLN A 93 -8.24 -8.89 12.50
C GLN A 93 -8.34 -7.88 11.35
N SER A 94 -7.20 -7.26 11.07
CA SER A 94 -7.04 -6.22 10.09
C SER A 94 -6.55 -6.73 8.74
N SER A 95 -7.01 -6.06 7.69
CA SER A 95 -6.47 -6.13 6.35
C SER A 95 -6.64 -4.78 5.65
N VAL A 96 -5.60 -4.31 4.97
CA VAL A 96 -5.62 -3.04 4.26
C VAL A 96 -4.91 -3.16 2.91
N THR A 97 -5.56 -2.64 1.87
CA THR A 97 -4.99 -2.52 0.52
C THR A 97 -4.79 -1.05 0.20
N PHE A 98 -3.61 -0.68 -0.31
CA PHE A 98 -3.31 0.69 -0.70
C PHE A 98 -2.45 0.75 -1.96
N THR A 99 -2.53 1.88 -2.68
CA THR A 99 -1.62 2.19 -3.79
C THR A 99 -0.51 3.10 -3.28
N ALA A 100 0.74 2.70 -3.44
CA ALA A 100 1.89 3.54 -3.12
C ALA A 100 1.93 4.76 -4.06
N LEU A 101 1.94 5.97 -3.50
CA LEU A 101 1.97 7.22 -4.28
C LEU A 101 3.39 7.62 -4.70
N THR A 102 4.37 7.21 -3.90
CA THR A 102 5.79 7.44 -4.15
C THR A 102 6.55 6.11 -4.03
N THR A 103 7.63 5.98 -4.79
CA THR A 103 8.58 4.89 -4.61
C THR A 103 9.42 5.18 -3.38
N GLY A 104 9.53 4.21 -2.49
CA GLY A 104 10.31 4.34 -1.26
C GLY A 104 9.96 3.29 -0.22
N THR A 105 10.55 3.44 0.95
CA THR A 105 10.32 2.53 2.07
C THR A 105 9.14 3.02 2.89
N TYR A 106 8.08 2.23 2.92
CA TYR A 106 6.91 2.40 3.76
C TYR A 106 7.13 1.64 5.08
N THR A 107 6.51 2.12 6.15
CA THR A 107 6.51 1.45 7.45
C THR A 107 5.14 0.84 7.71
N ILE A 108 5.10 -0.46 7.92
CA ILE A 108 3.92 -1.19 8.38
C ILE A 108 4.04 -1.31 9.89
N GLN A 109 3.11 -0.71 10.61
CA GLN A 109 3.01 -0.81 12.06
C GLN A 109 1.83 -1.70 12.44
N ILE A 110 2.11 -2.72 13.26
CA ILE A 110 1.10 -3.65 13.76
C ILE A 110 0.92 -3.36 15.25
N ASN A 111 -0.31 -3.15 15.68
CA ASN A 111 -0.68 -2.96 17.09
C ASN A 111 -1.84 -3.86 17.46
N GLN A 112 -2.03 -4.10 18.75
CA GLN A 112 -3.32 -4.54 19.26
C GLN A 112 -4.26 -3.34 19.32
N TRP A 113 -5.52 -3.52 18.93
CA TRP A 113 -6.54 -2.51 19.16
C TRP A 113 -6.65 -2.18 20.67
N PHE A 114 -6.59 -0.92 21.12
CA PHE A 114 -6.43 0.33 20.38
C PHE A 114 -5.01 0.89 20.55
N CYS A 115 -4.14 0.68 19.57
CA CYS A 115 -2.74 1.10 19.58
C CYS A 115 -1.88 0.59 20.75
N GLY A 116 -2.22 -0.58 21.27
CA GLY A 116 -1.46 -1.28 22.30
C GLY A 116 -0.32 -2.14 21.74
N SER A 117 0.59 -2.53 22.63
CA SER A 117 1.52 -3.64 22.41
C SER A 117 0.87 -4.96 22.84
N ASN A 118 1.23 -6.07 22.18
CA ASN A 118 0.76 -7.41 22.53
C ASN A 118 1.85 -8.44 22.27
N PHE A 119 2.30 -9.15 23.31
CA PHE A 119 3.39 -10.13 23.23
C PHE A 119 2.91 -11.56 22.96
N THR A 120 1.67 -11.73 22.49
CA THR A 120 1.13 -12.99 22.00
C THR A 120 1.47 -13.12 20.52
N ASN A 121 2.08 -14.25 20.13
CA ASN A 121 2.40 -14.50 18.72
C ASN A 121 1.15 -14.33 17.85
N LEU A 122 1.27 -13.50 16.82
CA LEU A 122 0.31 -13.44 15.73
C LEU A 122 0.57 -14.62 14.77
N PRO A 123 -0.39 -15.54 14.58
CA PRO A 123 -0.21 -16.73 13.74
C PRO A 123 0.10 -16.42 12.27
N TYR A 124 -0.38 -15.27 11.77
CA TYR A 124 -0.23 -14.89 10.37
C TYR A 124 -0.07 -13.37 10.23
N PHE A 125 0.97 -12.98 9.51
CA PHE A 125 1.15 -11.63 8.98
C PHE A 125 1.71 -11.75 7.55
N GLY A 126 0.99 -11.19 6.58
CA GLY A 126 1.35 -11.25 5.17
C GLY A 126 1.30 -9.89 4.50
N VAL A 127 2.25 -9.66 3.59
CA VAL A 127 2.24 -8.53 2.66
C VAL A 127 2.26 -9.09 1.25
N THR A 128 1.29 -8.70 0.44
CA THR A 128 1.12 -9.15 -0.95
C THR A 128 1.32 -7.97 -1.89
N TRP A 129 2.09 -8.19 -2.95
CA TRP A 129 2.20 -7.22 -4.05
C TRP A 129 1.14 -7.55 -5.09
N ASP A 130 0.00 -6.90 -5.05
CA ASP A 130 -1.16 -7.31 -5.85
C ASP A 130 -0.98 -6.97 -7.32
N SER A 131 -0.54 -5.74 -7.61
CA SER A 131 -0.38 -5.25 -8.98
C SER A 131 0.47 -3.99 -9.04
N CYS A 132 0.85 -3.58 -10.25
CA CYS A 132 1.38 -2.25 -10.53
C CYS A 132 0.51 -1.56 -11.57
N ALA A 133 -0.04 -0.39 -11.21
CA ALA A 133 -0.57 0.56 -12.18
C ALA A 133 0.64 1.26 -12.81
N GLY A 134 1.22 0.59 -13.80
CA GLY A 134 2.44 1.05 -14.44
C GLY A 134 3.06 -0.16 -15.10
N GLY A 135 3.15 -0.08 -16.41
CA GLY A 135 3.59 -1.14 -17.28
C GLY A 135 5.01 -1.65 -17.04
N CYS A 136 5.65 -2.24 -18.05
CA CYS A 136 7.08 -2.51 -17.99
C CYS A 136 7.88 -1.36 -18.57
N SER A 137 9.07 -1.10 -18.06
CA SER A 137 9.98 -0.12 -18.68
C SER A 137 10.61 -0.62 -19.98
N LEU A 138 10.44 -1.92 -20.29
CA LEU A 138 10.93 -2.55 -21.51
C LEU A 138 9.97 -2.31 -22.67
N SER A 139 10.44 -1.64 -23.72
CA SER A 139 9.67 -1.29 -24.93
C SER A 139 9.12 -2.47 -25.72
N PHE A 140 9.57 -3.69 -25.42
CA PHE A 140 9.08 -4.93 -26.02
C PHE A 140 8.05 -5.67 -25.15
N ALA A 141 7.69 -5.16 -23.98
CA ALA A 141 6.62 -5.70 -23.17
C ALA A 141 5.23 -5.28 -23.71
N CYS A 142 4.27 -6.19 -23.67
CA CYS A 142 2.86 -5.93 -24.01
C CYS A 142 2.26 -4.81 -23.16
N ASN A 143 2.66 -4.75 -21.89
CA ASN A 143 2.30 -3.68 -20.98
C ASN A 143 3.39 -2.60 -20.96
N TYR A 144 4.10 -2.27 -22.04
CA TYR A 144 5.13 -1.22 -21.97
C TYR A 144 4.54 0.12 -21.48
N ASP A 145 5.21 0.72 -20.50
CA ASP A 145 4.93 2.06 -20.00
C ASP A 145 6.26 2.81 -19.80
N PRO A 146 6.51 3.91 -20.55
CA PRO A 146 7.73 4.70 -20.44
C PRO A 146 7.93 5.35 -19.06
N ALA A 147 6.89 5.44 -18.22
CA ALA A 147 6.98 5.93 -16.84
C ALA A 147 7.27 4.81 -15.82
N SER A 148 7.24 3.54 -16.23
CA SER A 148 7.53 2.43 -15.33
C SER A 148 9.03 2.27 -15.08
N THR A 149 9.36 1.84 -13.86
CA THR A 149 10.71 1.41 -13.46
C THR A 149 10.78 -0.10 -13.21
N ASP A 150 9.68 -0.83 -13.42
CA ASP A 150 9.62 -2.28 -13.24
C ASP A 150 10.07 -2.97 -14.54
N ASN A 151 11.03 -3.88 -14.41
CA ASN A 151 11.53 -4.76 -15.48
C ASN A 151 11.27 -6.24 -15.18
N SER A 152 10.77 -6.54 -13.98
CA SER A 152 10.61 -7.88 -13.44
C SER A 152 9.23 -8.44 -13.75
N ASN A 153 8.21 -7.59 -13.84
CA ASN A 153 6.83 -8.00 -14.13
C ASN A 153 6.35 -7.60 -15.54
N CYS A 154 7.26 -7.60 -16.51
CA CYS A 154 6.90 -7.40 -17.91
C CYS A 154 5.97 -8.50 -18.41
N CYS A 155 4.84 -8.10 -18.98
CA CYS A 155 4.01 -8.99 -19.76
C CYS A 155 4.64 -9.14 -21.15
N PHE A 156 5.13 -10.33 -21.52
CA PHE A 156 5.70 -10.60 -22.86
C PHE A 156 4.85 -11.54 -23.72
N GLN A 157 3.72 -12.01 -23.18
CA GLN A 157 2.87 -13.01 -23.82
C GLN A 157 1.43 -12.52 -23.83
N ASN A 158 0.63 -13.00 -24.80
CA ASN A 158 -0.76 -12.59 -24.99
C ASN A 158 -0.94 -11.08 -25.26
N CYS A 159 0.02 -10.43 -25.94
CA CYS A 159 -0.16 -9.07 -26.41
C CYS A 159 -1.37 -9.03 -27.36
N VAL A 160 -2.37 -8.22 -27.02
CA VAL A 160 -3.47 -7.93 -27.94
C VAL A 160 -3.10 -6.64 -28.67
N SER A 161 -2.91 -6.72 -29.99
CA SER A 161 -2.93 -5.53 -30.83
C SER A 161 -4.37 -5.26 -31.24
N PHE A 162 -4.89 -4.10 -30.83
CA PHE A 162 -6.19 -3.64 -31.31
C PHE A 162 -5.95 -2.65 -32.44
N GLN A 163 -6.20 -3.08 -33.68
CA GLN A 163 -6.15 -2.19 -34.83
C GLN A 163 -7.53 -1.54 -34.99
N MET A 164 -7.61 -0.25 -34.66
CA MET A 164 -8.82 0.52 -34.94
C MET A 164 -8.76 1.03 -36.38
N LEU A 165 -9.19 0.18 -37.32
CA LEU A 165 -9.30 0.52 -38.73
C LEU A 165 -10.63 1.23 -38.96
N ASP A 166 -10.58 2.53 -39.26
CA ASP A 166 -11.73 3.26 -39.78
C ASP A 166 -11.69 3.23 -41.33
N SER A 167 -12.88 3.16 -41.93
CA SER A 167 -13.07 3.16 -43.38
C SER A 167 -12.70 4.47 -44.07
N PHE A 168 -12.65 5.59 -43.33
CA PHE A 168 -12.28 6.91 -43.84
C PHE A 168 -10.81 7.25 -43.59
N GLY A 169 -10.12 6.49 -42.73
CA GLY A 169 -8.70 6.66 -42.42
C GLY A 169 -8.40 7.91 -41.59
N ASP A 170 -9.39 8.48 -40.92
CA ASP A 170 -9.31 9.78 -40.26
C ASP A 170 -9.12 9.70 -38.73
N GLY A 171 -9.36 8.53 -38.14
CA GLY A 171 -9.07 8.23 -36.75
C GLY A 171 -10.28 8.37 -35.82
N TRP A 172 -10.13 7.92 -34.58
CA TRP A 172 -11.27 7.61 -33.68
C TRP A 172 -11.58 8.70 -32.63
N ASN A 173 -10.83 9.80 -32.60
CA ASN A 173 -10.89 10.84 -31.54
C ASN A 173 -11.37 12.22 -32.03
N GLY A 174 -12.44 12.23 -32.83
CA GLY A 174 -13.13 13.46 -33.22
C GLY A 174 -12.93 13.89 -34.67
N ALA A 175 -12.63 12.95 -35.57
CA ALA A 175 -12.63 13.22 -36.99
C ALA A 175 -14.06 13.37 -37.53
N THR A 176 -14.46 14.64 -37.66
CA THR A 176 -14.94 15.24 -38.91
C THR A 176 -14.12 16.48 -39.16
#